data_AF-A0A2V7CJY2-F1
#
_entry.id   AF-A0A2V7CJY2-F1
#
_cell.length_a   1.000
_cell.length_b   1.000
_cell.length_c   1.000
_cell.angle_alpha   90.00
_cell.angle_beta   90.00
_cell.angle_gamma   90.00
#
_symmetry.space_group_name_H-M   'P 1'
#
loop_
_entity.id
_entity.type
_entity.pdbx_description
1 polymer ?
#
loop_
_entity_poly.entity_id
_entity_poly.type
_entity_poly.pdbx_seq_one_letter_code
_entity_poly.pdbx_strand_id
1 'polypeptide(L)' 'MLVGEAIEFAKRAKDAGVDVSLHSLPEGQHNFILGARRVPEVNQAIEEIGGWLRSKLGLAALAAA' A
#
# COMPACT_ATOMS: atom_id res chain seq x y z
N MET A 1 -11.86 2.29 3.76
CA MET A 1 -12.17 2.85 2.43
C MET A 1 -12.54 1.70 1.51
N LEU A 2 -13.64 1.82 0.79
CA LEU A 2 -14.07 0.85 -0.21
C LEU A 2 -13.33 1.08 -1.53
N VAL A 3 -13.32 0.08 -2.41
CA VAL A 3 -12.52 0.12 -3.66
C VAL A 3 -12.86 1.32 -4.55
N GLY A 4 -14.15 1.66 -4.69
CA GLY A 4 -14.58 2.80 -5.51
C GLY A 4 -14.07 4.13 -4.97
N GLU A 5 -14.18 4.34 -3.66
CA GLU A 5 -13.68 5.54 -2.99
C GLU A 5 -12.16 5.66 -3.13
N ALA A 6 -11.44 4.54 -3.05
CA ALA A 6 -9.98 4.49 -3.20
C ALA A 6 -9.54 4.94 -4.60
N ILE A 7 -10.22 4.46 -5.64
CA ILE A 7 -9.95 4.81 -7.04
C ILE A 7 -10.20 6.30 -7.27
N GLU A 8 -11.34 6.81 -6.81
CA GLU A 8 -11.67 8.22 -6.98
C GLU A 8 -10.71 9.14 -6.23
N PHE A 9 -10.34 8.78 -5.00
CA PHE A 9 -9.36 9.51 -4.22
C PHE A 9 -7.99 9.57 -4.91
N ALA A 10 -7.47 8.43 -5.36
CA ALA A 10 -6.18 8.36 -6.04
C ALA A 10 -6.17 9.21 -7.33
N LYS A 11 -7.28 9.17 -8.09
CA LYS A 11 -7.45 10.04 -9.27
C LYS A 11 -7.36 11.52 -8.89
N ARG A 12 -8.16 11.96 -7.92
CA ARG A 12 -8.18 13.37 -7.48
C ARG A 12 -6.82 13.84 -6.94
N ALA A 13 -6.14 12.99 -6.17
CA ALA A 13 -4.80 13.29 -5.65
C ALA A 13 -3.78 13.44 -6.79
N LYS A 14 -3.79 12.55 -7.78
CA LYS A 14 -2.94 12.63 -8.96
C LYS A 14 -3.22 13.89 -9.79
N ASP A 15 -4.49 14.22 -10.01
CA ASP A 15 -4.90 15.44 -10.73
C ASP A 15 -4.43 16.72 -10.01
N ALA A 16 -4.25 16.67 -8.69
CA ALA A 16 -3.70 17.75 -7.88
C ALA A 16 -2.15 17.78 -7.82
N GLY A 17 -1.45 16.89 -8.56
CA GLY A 17 0.01 16.82 -8.59
C GLY A 17 0.64 16.11 -7.39
N VAL A 18 -0.14 15.37 -6.59
CA VAL A 18 0.38 14.55 -5.49
C VAL A 18 1.06 13.30 -6.06
N ASP A 19 2.26 12.99 -5.57
CA ASP A 19 2.91 11.70 -5.81
C ASP A 19 2.15 10.59 -5.07
N VAL A 20 1.28 9.89 -5.81
CA VAL A 20 0.38 8.87 -5.29
C VAL A 20 0.43 7.62 -6.15
N SER A 21 0.42 6.46 -5.50
CA SER A 21 0.18 5.17 -6.14
C SER A 21 -1.00 4.46 -5.46
N LEU A 22 -1.78 3.70 -6.24
CA LEU A 22 -2.87 2.87 -5.76
C LEU A 22 -2.59 1.43 -6.15
N HIS A 23 -2.53 0.54 -5.17
CA HIS A 23 -2.28 -0.88 -5.34
C HIS A 23 -3.50 -1.65 -4.83
N SER A 24 -4.05 -2.52 -5.66
CA SER A 24 -5.16 -3.40 -5.27
C SER A 24 -4.62 -4.74 -4.80
N LEU A 25 -5.25 -5.32 -3.78
CA LEU A 25 -5.07 -6.72 -3.43
C LEU A 25 -6.23 -7.49 -4.08
N PRO A 26 -5.99 -8.29 -5.14
CA PRO A 26 -7.05 -9.07 -5.77
C PRO A 26 -7.77 -9.94 -4.74
N GLU A 27 -9.11 -9.97 -4.79
CA GLU A 27 -9.99 -10.69 -3.86
C GLU A 27 -9.90 -10.25 -2.38
N GLY A 28 -9.04 -9.26 -2.08
CA GLY A 28 -8.86 -8.70 -0.75
C GLY A 28 -10.15 -8.08 -0.21
N GLN A 29 -10.58 -8.56 0.95
CA GLN A 29 -11.71 -7.99 1.66
C GLN A 29 -11.32 -6.72 2.42
N HIS A 30 -12.33 -5.93 2.81
CA HIS A 30 -12.10 -4.79 3.69
C HIS A 30 -11.37 -5.25 4.97
N ASN A 31 -10.32 -4.52 5.36
CA ASN A 31 -9.43 -4.88 6.47
C ASN A 31 -8.65 -6.20 6.28
N PHE A 32 -8.27 -6.55 5.05
CA PHE A 32 -7.42 -7.72 4.77
C PHE A 32 -6.15 -7.81 5.63
N ILE A 33 -5.63 -6.67 6.12
CA ILE A 33 -4.45 -6.59 7.02
C ILE A 33 -4.60 -7.47 8.27
N LEU A 34 -5.83 -7.72 8.74
CA LEU A 34 -6.09 -8.63 9.88
C LEU A 34 -5.66 -10.08 9.60
N GLY A 35 -5.48 -10.45 8.33
CA GLY A 35 -4.94 -11.73 7.87
C GLY A 35 -3.40 -11.84 7.96
N ALA A 36 -2.70 -10.83 8.48
CA ALA A 36 -1.24 -10.86 8.61
C ALA A 36 -0.75 -12.14 9.31
N ARG A 37 0.35 -12.69 8.78
CA ARG A 37 0.95 -13.98 9.15
C ARG A 37 0.10 -15.22 8.87
N ARG A 38 -1.10 -15.08 8.31
CA ARG A 38 -1.99 -16.19 7.96
C ARG A 38 -2.29 -16.28 6.46
N VAL A 39 -2.35 -15.14 5.78
CA VAL A 39 -2.62 -15.03 4.34
C VAL A 39 -1.35 -14.51 3.65
N PRO A 40 -0.71 -15.28 2.75
CA PRO A 40 0.56 -14.89 2.12
C PRO A 40 0.50 -13.55 1.38
N GLU A 41 -0.57 -13.30 0.63
CA GLU A 41 -0.78 -12.09 -0.16
C GLU A 41 -0.90 -10.86 0.76
N VAL A 42 -1.42 -11.02 1.97
CA VAL A 42 -1.47 -9.96 2.98
C VAL A 42 -0.08 -9.64 3.51
N ASN A 43 0.79 -10.64 3.69
CA ASN A 43 2.18 -10.39 4.10
C ASN A 43 2.94 -9.61 3.02
N GLN A 44 2.78 -10.01 1.76
CA GLN A 44 3.37 -9.32 0.63
C GLN A 44 2.91 -7.85 0.56
N ALA A 45 1.61 -7.59 0.68
CA ALA A 45 1.08 -6.23 0.71
C ALA A 45 1.68 -5.39 1.87
N ILE A 46 1.87 -5.99 3.05
CA ILE A 46 2.50 -5.32 4.20
C ILE A 46 3.99 -5.03 3.92
N GLU A 47 4.71 -5.93 3.26
CA GLU A 47 6.09 -5.72 2.85
C GLU A 47 6.21 -4.56 1.85
N GLU A 48 5.32 -4.48 0.86
CA GLU A 48 5.24 -3.36 -0.09
C GLU A 48 4.98 -2.02 0.62
N ILE A 49 4.01 -1.98 1.53
CA ILE A 49 3.72 -0.79 2.36
C ILE A 49 4.95 -0.38 3.18
N GLY A 50 5.63 -1.36 3.81
CA GLY A 50 6.83 -1.13 4.59
C GLY A 50 8.00 -0.61 3.74
N GLY A 51 8.18 -1.16 2.54
CA GLY A 51 9.17 -0.68 1.57
C GLY A 51 8.92 0.76 1.15
N TRP A 52 7.67 1.09 0.80
CA TRP A 52 7.27 2.45 0.48
C TRP A 52 7.56 3.42 1.64
N LEU A 53 7.15 3.07 2.86
CA LEU A 53 7.37 3.92 4.03
C LEU A 53 8.86 4.17 4.30
N ARG A 54 9.70 3.12 4.25
CA ARG A 54 11.16 3.27 4.43
C ARG A 54 11.78 4.18 3.37
N SER A 55 11.33 4.10 2.12
CA SER A 55 11.83 4.98 1.06
C SER A 55 11.50 6.46 1.31
N LYS A 56 10.30 6.76 1.84
CA LYS A 56 9.88 8.12 2.17
C LYS A 56 10.56 8.67 3.44
N LEU A 57 10.98 7.79 4.34
CA LEU A 57 11.69 8.15 5.58
C LEU A 57 13.23 8.19 5.43
N GLY A 58 13.77 7.92 4.23
CA GLY A 58 15.23 7.84 4.03
C GLY A 58 15.90 6.63 4.68
N LEU A 59 15.11 5.61 5.06
CA LEU A 59 15.58 4.39 5.73
C LEU A 59 15.89 3.24 4.76
N ALA A 60 15.72 3.46 3.46
CA ALA A 60 15.95 2.43 2.44
C ALA A 60 17.39 1.87 2.44
N ALA A 61 18.37 2.68 2.85
CA ALA A 61 19.78 2.26 2.96
C ALA A 61 20.06 1.29 4.12
N LEU A 62 19.21 1.23 5.16
CA LEU A 62 19.42 0.33 6.31
C LEU A 62 18.92 -1.11 6.08
N ALA A 63 18.10 -1.37 5.06
CA ALA A 63 17.53 -2.70 4.81
C ALA A 63 18.40 -3.60 3.91
N ALA A 64 19.43 -3.03 3.29
CA ALA A 64 20.36 -3.74 2.40
C ALA A 64 21.72 -4.06 3.05
N ALA A 65 21.85 -3.80 4.36
CA ALA A 65 23.06 -4.02 5.17
C ALA A 65 22.88 -5.20 6.13
#